data_AF-A0A2H0AAK0-F1
#
_entry.id   AF-A0A2H0AAK0-F1
#
_cell.length_a   1.000
_cell.length_b   1.000
_cell.length_c   1.000
_cell.angle_alpha   90.00
_cell.angle_beta   90.00
_cell.angle_gamma   90.00
#
_symmetry.space_group_name_H-M   'P 1'
#
loop_
_entity.id
_entity.type
_entity.pdbx_description
1 polymer ?
#
loop_
_entity_poly.entity_id
_entity_poly.type
_entity_poly.pdbx_seq_one_letter_code
_entity_poly.pdbx_strand_id
1 'polypeptide(L)'
;MRLWLRVSTVRILKRGKPRLLKNENLFSRAVRAMDSKIDSVINLNRKAGDHFEQGDYKKAVQSYIEALNLLTETEATKEQELKALLLNNFGHAQVKIGDLDNALDSFNKAANLYHGLGNLFGLGEQFGNVGSVYRDKGMWDAARVSYDKALSAFKLEGYMPGLADQYSNIGYICVQKEDFDSALEWFYKAKVIYEELNMEERAGLVEKNISILSNSDKLAKL
;
A
#
# COMPACT_ATOMS: atom_id res chain seq x y z
N MET A 1 -6.38 -0.51 -37.84
CA MET A 1 -6.99 -1.23 -36.68
C MET A 1 -8.04 -0.29 -36.08
N ARG A 2 -9.32 -0.31 -36.47
CA ARG A 2 -10.44 -1.14 -35.95
C ARG A 2 -10.36 -1.28 -34.42
N LEU A 3 -11.30 -0.84 -33.58
CA LEU A 3 -12.76 -1.02 -33.63
C LEU A 3 -13.58 0.14 -32.98
N TRP A 4 -14.60 0.61 -33.71
CA TRP A 4 -16.00 0.90 -33.32
C TRP A 4 -16.38 1.25 -31.86
N LEU A 5 -16.71 2.53 -31.63
CA LEU A 5 -17.82 2.90 -30.73
C LEU A 5 -19.06 3.13 -31.60
N ARG A 6 -19.92 2.11 -31.66
CA ARG A 6 -21.20 2.15 -32.38
C ARG A 6 -22.24 2.80 -31.47
N VAL A 7 -22.33 4.14 -31.50
CA VAL A 7 -23.52 4.83 -30.98
C VAL A 7 -24.67 4.46 -31.89
N SER A 8 -25.52 3.55 -31.44
CA SER A 8 -26.73 3.17 -32.18
C SER A 8 -27.71 4.32 -32.08
N THR A 9 -27.73 5.18 -33.09
CA THR A 9 -28.80 6.16 -33.32
C THR A 9 -30.09 5.40 -33.59
N VAL A 10 -30.94 5.27 -32.56
CA VAL A 10 -32.31 4.81 -32.72
C VAL A 10 -33.08 5.90 -33.45
N ARG A 11 -33.38 5.65 -34.73
CA ARG A 11 -34.29 6.46 -35.55
C ARG A 11 -35.72 6.23 -35.06
N ILE A 12 -36.20 7.06 -34.12
CA ILE A 12 -37.58 6.99 -33.63
C ILE A 12 -38.49 7.79 -34.57
N LEU A 13 -39.14 7.07 -35.47
CA LEU A 13 -40.35 7.54 -36.16
C LEU A 13 -41.51 7.62 -35.15
N LYS A 14 -42.28 8.71 -35.26
CA LYS A 14 -43.44 9.12 -34.45
C LYS A 14 -44.36 7.95 -34.02
N ARG A 15 -44.45 7.72 -32.70
CA ARG A 15 -45.69 7.65 -31.86
C ARG A 15 -45.38 6.90 -30.54
N GLY A 16 -45.56 7.60 -29.42
CA GLY A 16 -45.35 7.10 -28.06
C GLY A 16 -44.10 7.70 -27.41
N LYS A 17 -44.27 8.55 -26.39
CA LYS A 17 -43.16 9.09 -25.58
C LYS A 17 -42.39 7.91 -24.95
N PRO A 18 -41.17 7.56 -25.40
CA PRO A 18 -40.52 6.35 -24.93
C PRO A 18 -39.69 6.66 -23.69
N ARG A 19 -40.02 6.01 -22.55
CA ARG A 19 -39.17 5.52 -21.43
C ARG A 19 -38.01 6.37 -20.84
N LEU A 20 -37.67 7.55 -21.36
CA LEU A 20 -36.47 8.32 -20.99
C LEU A 20 -36.58 8.96 -19.60
N LEU A 21 -37.76 9.44 -19.21
CA LEU A 21 -37.99 10.10 -17.91
C LEU A 21 -37.87 9.16 -16.69
N LYS A 22 -38.06 7.85 -16.85
CA LYS A 22 -37.85 6.89 -15.75
C LYS A 22 -36.37 6.61 -15.51
N ASN A 23 -35.54 6.65 -16.56
CA ASN A 23 -34.11 6.37 -16.46
C ASN A 23 -33.32 7.51 -15.82
N GLU A 24 -33.70 8.78 -16.01
CA GLU A 24 -33.05 9.91 -15.32
C GLU A 24 -33.23 9.85 -13.79
N ASN A 25 -34.41 9.41 -13.33
CA ASN A 25 -34.67 9.22 -11.90
C ASN A 25 -33.92 8.00 -11.32
N LEU A 26 -33.82 6.90 -12.09
CA LEU A 26 -33.04 5.72 -11.68
C LEU A 26 -31.54 6.00 -11.62
N PHE A 27 -30.99 6.66 -12.63
CA PHE A 27 -29.57 7.02 -12.68
C PHE A 27 -29.20 7.99 -11.55
N SER A 28 -29.96 9.07 -11.37
CA SER A 28 -29.71 10.03 -10.29
C SER A 28 -29.89 9.45 -8.88
N ARG A 29 -30.76 8.44 -8.70
CA ARG A 29 -30.87 7.67 -7.45
C ARG A 29 -29.68 6.74 -7.26
N ALA A 30 -29.20 6.09 -8.32
CA ALA A 30 -28.04 5.22 -8.25
C ALA A 30 -26.76 6.01 -7.90
N VAL A 31 -26.56 7.17 -8.51
CA VAL A 31 -25.45 8.09 -8.17
C VAL A 31 -25.53 8.52 -6.71
N ARG A 32 -26.69 8.99 -6.24
CA ARG A 32 -26.87 9.37 -4.82
C ARG A 32 -26.63 8.21 -3.85
N ALA A 33 -27.08 7.01 -4.19
CA ALA A 33 -26.84 5.83 -3.37
C ALA A 33 -25.35 5.46 -3.34
N MET A 34 -24.64 5.59 -4.47
CA MET A 34 -23.21 5.36 -4.56
C MET A 34 -22.41 6.37 -3.73
N ASP A 35 -22.76 7.66 -3.81
CA ASP A 35 -22.14 8.72 -3.00
C ASP A 35 -22.36 8.46 -1.51
N SER A 36 -23.60 8.15 -1.11
CA SER A 36 -23.93 7.82 0.28
C SER A 36 -23.19 6.59 0.81
N LYS A 37 -22.95 5.58 -0.04
CA LYS A 37 -22.13 4.41 0.30
C LYS A 37 -20.66 4.81 0.51
N ILE A 38 -20.08 5.58 -0.40
CA ILE A 38 -18.69 6.04 -0.30
C ILE A 38 -18.49 6.87 0.97
N ASP A 39 -19.42 7.77 1.30
CA ASP A 39 -19.37 8.57 2.53
C ASP A 39 -19.39 7.69 3.78
N SER A 40 -20.22 6.64 3.78
CA SER A 40 -20.30 5.67 4.89
C SER A 40 -18.97 4.93 5.07
N VAL A 41 -18.35 4.50 3.96
CA VAL A 41 -17.04 3.84 3.97
C VAL A 41 -15.95 4.78 4.50
N ILE A 42 -15.91 6.03 4.06
CA ILE A 42 -14.94 7.03 4.53
C ILE A 42 -15.11 7.28 6.04
N ASN A 43 -16.34 7.37 6.53
CA ASN A 43 -16.61 7.54 7.96
C ASN A 43 -16.15 6.33 8.79
N LEU A 44 -16.36 5.11 8.30
CA LEU A 44 -15.87 3.90 8.96
C LEU A 44 -14.34 3.81 8.94
N ASN A 45 -13.69 4.20 7.83
CA ASN A 45 -12.22 4.31 7.74
C ASN A 45 -11.67 5.26 8.80
N ARG A 46 -12.29 6.44 8.96
CA ARG A 46 -11.89 7.43 9.98
C ARG A 46 -12.03 6.87 11.38
N LYS A 47 -13.20 6.31 11.70
CA LYS A 47 -13.45 5.64 12.99
C LYS A 47 -12.44 4.52 13.27
N ALA A 48 -12.07 3.76 12.25
CA ALA A 48 -11.04 2.72 12.36
C ALA A 48 -9.66 3.32 12.67
N GLY A 49 -9.30 4.42 11.98
CA GLY A 49 -8.09 5.20 12.24
C GLY A 49 -8.05 5.73 13.68
N ASP A 50 -9.15 6.32 14.16
CA ASP A 50 -9.24 6.85 15.54
C ASP A 50 -9.00 5.73 16.58
N HIS A 51 -9.59 4.55 16.39
CA HIS A 51 -9.32 3.39 17.24
C HIS A 51 -7.85 2.93 17.13
N PHE A 52 -7.27 2.95 15.93
CA PHE A 52 -5.87 2.55 15.72
C PHE A 52 -4.91 3.49 16.47
N GLU A 53 -5.13 4.81 16.39
CA GLU A 53 -4.35 5.82 17.11
C GLU A 53 -4.48 5.69 18.64
N GLN A 54 -5.66 5.31 19.12
CA GLN A 54 -5.91 5.03 20.55
C GLN A 54 -5.29 3.70 21.03
N GLY A 55 -4.74 2.88 20.14
CA GLY A 55 -4.23 1.54 20.45
C GLY A 55 -5.30 0.45 20.54
N ASP A 56 -6.57 0.79 20.26
CA ASP A 56 -7.71 -0.11 20.23
C ASP A 56 -7.75 -0.93 18.92
N TYR A 57 -6.65 -1.62 18.60
CA TYR A 57 -6.44 -2.27 17.30
C TYR A 57 -7.51 -3.30 16.92
N LYS A 58 -8.08 -4.03 17.90
CA LYS A 58 -9.19 -4.96 17.66
C LYS A 58 -10.47 -4.24 17.18
N LYS A 59 -10.76 -3.05 17.73
CA LYS A 59 -11.90 -2.24 17.27
C LYS A 59 -11.59 -1.59 15.91
N ALA A 60 -10.34 -1.23 15.65
CA ALA A 60 -9.93 -0.76 14.33
C ALA A 60 -10.17 -1.84 13.26
N VAL A 61 -9.71 -3.07 13.50
CA VAL A 61 -9.96 -4.26 12.65
C VAL A 61 -11.46 -4.43 12.39
N GLN A 62 -12.31 -4.37 13.41
CA GLN A 62 -13.76 -4.49 13.24
C GLN A 62 -14.36 -3.39 12.36
N SER A 63 -13.98 -2.13 12.58
CA SER A 63 -14.44 -1.01 11.74
C SER A 63 -13.95 -1.11 10.29
N TYR A 64 -12.73 -1.61 10.06
CA TYR A 64 -12.21 -1.85 8.71
C TYR A 64 -12.97 -2.96 7.98
N ILE A 65 -13.33 -4.05 8.67
CA ILE A 65 -14.18 -5.12 8.12
C ILE A 65 -15.54 -4.56 7.71
N GLU A 66 -16.16 -3.76 8.58
CA GLU A 66 -17.43 -3.09 8.26
C GLU A 66 -17.31 -2.19 7.02
N ALA A 67 -16.23 -1.40 6.91
CA ALA A 67 -15.98 -0.55 5.75
C ALA A 67 -15.79 -1.37 4.46
N LEU A 68 -14.98 -2.42 4.52
CA LEU A 68 -14.68 -3.29 3.37
C LEU A 68 -15.93 -4.04 2.87
N ASN A 69 -16.82 -4.46 3.78
CA ASN A 69 -18.07 -5.15 3.43
C ASN A 69 -19.07 -4.26 2.68
N LEU A 70 -18.95 -2.94 2.80
CA LEU A 70 -19.77 -2.02 2.00
C LEU A 70 -19.27 -1.92 0.57
N LEU A 71 -17.99 -2.20 0.31
CA LEU A 71 -17.40 -2.14 -1.02
C LEU A 71 -17.67 -3.45 -1.77
N THR A 72 -18.15 -3.32 -3.00
CA THR A 72 -18.50 -4.47 -3.85
C THR A 72 -17.44 -4.64 -4.93
N GLU A 73 -17.36 -5.82 -5.56
CA GLU A 73 -16.53 -5.97 -6.75
C GLU A 73 -17.07 -5.06 -7.86
N THR A 74 -16.21 -4.13 -8.31
CA THR A 74 -16.55 -3.10 -9.30
C THR A 74 -15.30 -2.71 -10.09
N GLU A 75 -15.49 -2.22 -11.30
CA GLU A 75 -14.45 -1.62 -12.14
C GLU A 75 -14.32 -0.10 -11.91
N ALA A 76 -15.14 0.48 -11.03
CA ALA A 76 -15.09 1.91 -10.73
C ALA A 76 -13.77 2.26 -10.01
N THR A 77 -12.92 3.04 -10.68
CA THR A 77 -11.58 3.44 -10.22
C THR A 77 -11.59 3.99 -8.78
N LYS A 78 -12.50 4.90 -8.45
CA LYS A 78 -12.60 5.52 -7.13
C LYS A 78 -12.89 4.49 -6.01
N GLU A 79 -13.72 3.49 -6.29
CA GLU A 79 -14.06 2.45 -5.31
C GLU A 79 -12.87 1.49 -5.11
N GLN A 80 -12.14 1.18 -6.19
CA GLN A 80 -10.93 0.36 -6.13
C GLN A 80 -9.79 1.05 -5.36
N GLU A 81 -9.57 2.35 -5.58
CA GLU A 81 -8.59 3.15 -4.82
C GLU A 81 -8.93 3.15 -3.32
N LEU A 82 -10.19 3.39 -2.98
CA LEU A 82 -10.65 3.37 -1.59
C LEU A 82 -10.52 1.98 -0.95
N LYS A 83 -10.83 0.91 -1.70
CA LYS A 83 -10.65 -0.49 -1.26
C LYS A 83 -9.17 -0.79 -0.99
N ALA A 84 -8.27 -0.36 -1.87
CA ALA A 84 -6.83 -0.56 -1.69
C ALA A 84 -6.30 0.15 -0.44
N LEU A 85 -6.70 1.41 -0.23
CA LEU A 85 -6.36 2.18 0.97
C LEU A 85 -6.85 1.51 2.26
N LEU A 86 -8.10 1.03 2.27
CA LEU A 86 -8.66 0.33 3.41
C LEU A 86 -7.94 -0.97 3.71
N LEU A 87 -7.63 -1.77 2.68
CA LEU A 87 -6.89 -3.02 2.84
C LEU A 87 -5.49 -2.76 3.40
N ASN A 88 -4.81 -1.70 2.96
CA ASN A 88 -3.53 -1.30 3.53
C ASN A 88 -3.66 -1.00 5.04
N ASN A 89 -4.58 -0.12 5.42
CA ASN A 89 -4.77 0.26 6.82
C ASN A 89 -5.23 -0.92 7.69
N PHE A 90 -6.08 -1.78 7.12
CA PHE A 90 -6.52 -3.02 7.76
C PHE A 90 -5.36 -3.98 8.01
N GLY A 91 -4.47 -4.15 7.02
CA GLY A 91 -3.23 -4.92 7.16
C GLY A 91 -2.35 -4.41 8.30
N HIS A 92 -2.17 -3.09 8.43
CA HIS A 92 -1.44 -2.52 9.57
C HIS A 92 -2.12 -2.83 10.92
N ALA A 93 -3.44 -2.74 11.01
CA ALA A 93 -4.18 -3.10 12.22
C ALA A 93 -4.04 -4.60 12.57
N GLN A 94 -4.03 -5.47 11.57
CA GLN A 94 -3.79 -6.91 11.72
C GLN A 94 -2.38 -7.20 12.24
N VAL A 95 -1.35 -6.52 11.71
CA VAL A 95 0.02 -6.61 12.25
C VAL A 95 0.05 -6.24 13.73
N LYS A 96 -0.63 -5.16 14.14
CA LYS A 96 -0.65 -4.71 15.54
C LYS A 96 -1.31 -5.69 16.50
N ILE A 97 -2.22 -6.55 16.04
CA ILE A 97 -2.81 -7.63 16.85
C ILE A 97 -2.08 -8.97 16.71
N GLY A 98 -0.98 -9.03 15.95
CA GLY A 98 -0.19 -10.23 15.71
C GLY A 98 -0.74 -11.18 14.64
N ASP A 99 -1.76 -10.77 13.89
CA ASP A 99 -2.38 -11.56 12.82
C ASP A 99 -1.62 -11.37 11.49
N LEU A 100 -0.39 -11.88 11.45
CA LEU A 100 0.54 -11.64 10.35
C LEU A 100 0.11 -12.30 9.03
N ASP A 101 -0.57 -13.44 9.09
CA ASP A 101 -1.02 -14.14 7.88
C ASP A 101 -2.17 -13.40 7.18
N ASN A 102 -3.15 -12.91 7.93
CA ASN A 102 -4.20 -12.09 7.33
C ASN A 102 -3.70 -10.70 6.93
N ALA A 103 -2.69 -10.15 7.62
CA ALA A 103 -2.02 -8.93 7.17
C ALA A 103 -1.35 -9.09 5.79
N LEU A 104 -0.66 -10.23 5.56
CA LEU A 104 -0.10 -10.55 4.25
C LEU A 104 -1.17 -10.62 3.17
N ASP A 105 -2.31 -11.26 3.45
CA ASP A 105 -3.44 -11.31 2.50
C ASP A 105 -3.98 -9.92 2.19
N SER A 106 -4.21 -9.08 3.21
CA SER A 106 -4.65 -7.69 3.04
C SER A 106 -3.70 -6.87 2.18
N PHE A 107 -2.40 -6.88 2.47
CA PHE A 107 -1.40 -6.13 1.70
C PHE A 107 -1.28 -6.65 0.26
N ASN A 108 -1.33 -7.97 0.02
CA ASN A 108 -1.31 -8.52 -1.34
C ASN A 108 -2.56 -8.16 -2.15
N LYS A 109 -3.74 -8.14 -1.52
CA LYS A 109 -4.97 -7.68 -2.16
C LYS A 109 -4.88 -6.19 -2.52
N ALA A 110 -4.35 -5.36 -1.63
CA ALA A 110 -4.08 -3.96 -1.93
C ALA A 110 -3.07 -3.79 -3.08
N ALA A 111 -1.99 -4.58 -3.10
CA ALA A 111 -0.98 -4.57 -4.16
C ALA A 111 -1.61 -4.87 -5.53
N ASN A 112 -2.47 -5.90 -5.61
CA ASN A 112 -3.16 -6.25 -6.84
C ASN A 112 -4.07 -5.12 -7.35
N LEU A 113 -4.77 -4.42 -6.45
CA LEU A 113 -5.59 -3.26 -6.81
C LEU A 113 -4.72 -2.11 -7.32
N TYR A 114 -3.66 -1.73 -6.60
CA TYR A 114 -2.75 -0.66 -7.03
C TYR A 114 -2.07 -0.99 -8.36
N HIS A 115 -1.70 -2.25 -8.60
CA HIS A 115 -1.19 -2.70 -9.88
C HIS A 115 -2.22 -2.51 -11.02
N GLY A 116 -3.47 -2.93 -10.81
CA GLY A 116 -4.55 -2.74 -11.78
C GLY A 116 -4.88 -1.26 -12.07
N LEU A 117 -4.65 -0.39 -11.08
CA LEU A 117 -4.81 1.06 -11.18
C LEU A 117 -3.60 1.76 -11.81
N GLY A 118 -2.49 1.06 -12.03
CA GLY A 118 -1.23 1.65 -12.48
C GLY A 118 -0.56 2.56 -11.45
N ASN A 119 -0.93 2.45 -10.17
CA ASN A 119 -0.38 3.25 -9.08
C ASN A 119 0.89 2.58 -8.54
N LEU A 120 2.05 2.95 -9.09
CA LEU A 120 3.33 2.36 -8.72
C LEU A 120 3.77 2.75 -7.30
N PHE A 121 3.42 3.96 -6.84
CA PHE A 121 3.67 4.39 -5.47
C PHE A 121 3.00 3.43 -4.47
N GLY A 122 1.68 3.24 -4.57
CA GLY A 122 0.92 2.36 -3.69
C GLY A 122 1.39 0.91 -3.80
N LEU A 123 1.70 0.45 -5.01
CA LEU A 123 2.28 -0.88 -5.23
C LEU A 123 3.61 -1.08 -4.50
N GLY A 124 4.50 -0.08 -4.55
CA GLY A 124 5.77 -0.09 -3.84
C GLY A 124 5.58 -0.15 -2.33
N GLU A 125 4.66 0.64 -1.78
CA GLU A 125 4.33 0.60 -0.35
C GLU A 125 3.82 -0.79 0.08
N GLN A 126 2.94 -1.40 -0.70
CA GLN A 126 2.41 -2.73 -0.35
C GLN A 126 3.50 -3.81 -0.36
N PHE A 127 4.41 -3.78 -1.33
CA PHE A 127 5.54 -4.72 -1.33
C PHE A 127 6.50 -4.49 -0.15
N GLY A 128 6.71 -3.23 0.25
CA GLY A 128 7.47 -2.90 1.46
C GLY A 128 6.80 -3.42 2.74
N ASN A 129 5.48 -3.29 2.82
CA ASN A 129 4.69 -3.83 3.93
C ASN A 129 4.75 -5.37 3.99
N VAL A 130 4.56 -6.06 2.86
CA VAL A 130 4.73 -7.52 2.76
C VAL A 130 6.14 -7.95 3.18
N GLY A 131 7.17 -7.24 2.72
CA GLY A 131 8.55 -7.50 3.12
C GLY A 131 8.76 -7.37 4.63
N SER A 132 8.16 -6.34 5.24
CA SER A 132 8.23 -6.13 6.69
C SER A 132 7.52 -7.22 7.47
N VAL A 133 6.37 -7.72 6.99
CA VAL A 133 5.70 -8.87 7.64
C VAL A 133 6.55 -10.13 7.56
N TYR A 134 7.17 -10.42 6.40
CA TYR A 134 8.08 -11.57 6.31
C TYR A 134 9.30 -11.42 7.21
N ARG A 135 9.85 -10.21 7.32
CA ARG A 135 10.95 -9.90 8.24
C ARG A 135 10.54 -10.17 9.69
N ASP A 136 9.36 -9.72 10.10
CA ASP A 136 8.84 -9.95 11.46
C ASP A 136 8.55 -11.44 11.73
N LYS A 137 8.31 -12.24 10.69
CA LYS A 137 8.23 -13.72 10.75
C LYS A 137 9.60 -14.42 10.70
N GLY A 138 10.71 -13.69 10.58
CA GLY A 138 12.06 -14.25 10.42
C GLY A 138 12.33 -14.88 9.05
N MET A 139 11.45 -14.65 8.06
CA MET A 139 11.56 -15.18 6.70
C MET A 139 12.39 -14.24 5.82
N TRP A 140 13.69 -14.14 6.10
CA TRP A 140 14.59 -13.14 5.51
C TRP A 140 14.65 -13.17 3.97
N ASP A 141 14.63 -14.34 3.35
CA ASP A 141 14.65 -14.46 1.88
C ASP A 141 13.34 -13.97 1.25
N ALA A 142 12.20 -14.28 1.84
CA ALA A 142 10.90 -13.81 1.38
C ALA A 142 10.74 -12.29 1.56
N ALA A 143 11.30 -11.76 2.67
CA ALA A 143 11.39 -10.32 2.90
C ALA A 143 12.24 -9.63 1.82
N ARG A 144 13.42 -10.19 1.51
CA ARG A 144 14.32 -9.67 0.48
C ARG A 144 13.63 -9.57 -0.88
N VAL A 145 12.96 -10.64 -1.33
CA VAL A 145 12.22 -10.66 -2.60
C VAL A 145 11.14 -9.57 -2.64
N SER A 146 10.43 -9.35 -1.54
CA SER A 146 9.38 -8.32 -1.46
C SER A 146 9.98 -6.91 -1.50
N TYR A 147 11.08 -6.66 -0.77
CA TYR A 147 11.79 -5.38 -0.83
C TYR A 147 12.38 -5.08 -2.21
N ASP A 148 12.85 -6.09 -2.97
CA ASP A 148 13.29 -5.90 -4.36
C ASP A 148 12.15 -5.51 -5.31
N LYS A 149 10.94 -6.05 -5.09
CA LYS A 149 9.75 -5.62 -5.83
C LYS A 149 9.37 -4.18 -5.50
N ALA A 150 9.43 -3.80 -4.22
CA ALA A 150 9.20 -2.42 -3.78
C ALA A 150 10.22 -1.45 -4.39
N LEU A 151 11.52 -1.80 -4.38
CA LEU A 151 12.56 -1.02 -5.06
C LEU A 151 12.26 -0.82 -6.54
N SER A 152 11.86 -1.88 -7.23
CA SER A 152 11.53 -1.82 -8.67
C SER A 152 10.37 -0.85 -8.92
N ALA A 153 9.31 -0.91 -8.11
CA ALA A 153 8.16 -0.02 -8.22
C ALA A 153 8.55 1.44 -7.93
N PHE A 154 9.22 1.72 -6.80
CA PHE A 154 9.63 3.08 -6.44
C PHE A 154 10.65 3.68 -7.41
N LYS A 155 11.51 2.86 -8.02
CA LYS A 155 12.45 3.32 -9.04
C LYS A 155 11.74 3.75 -10.32
N LEU A 156 10.71 3.00 -10.74
CA LEU A 156 9.88 3.37 -11.89
C LEU A 156 9.04 4.61 -11.61
N GLU A 157 8.53 4.76 -10.40
CA GLU A 157 7.78 5.94 -9.96
C GLU A 157 8.68 7.18 -9.76
N GLY A 158 9.97 6.99 -9.50
CA GLY A 158 10.90 8.06 -9.12
C GLY A 158 10.75 8.50 -7.65
N TYR A 159 10.16 7.67 -6.80
CA TYR A 159 9.94 7.98 -5.39
C TYR A 159 11.16 7.66 -4.51
N MET A 160 12.04 8.65 -4.37
CA MET A 160 13.32 8.52 -3.66
C MET A 160 13.21 8.12 -2.18
N PRO A 161 12.27 8.66 -1.36
CA PRO A 161 12.15 8.24 0.04
C PRO A 161 11.88 6.73 0.19
N GLY A 162 10.98 6.18 -0.64
CA GLY A 162 10.66 4.76 -0.63
C GLY A 162 11.85 3.88 -1.02
N LEU A 163 12.70 4.34 -1.95
CA LEU A 163 13.94 3.65 -2.29
C LEU A 163 14.90 3.59 -1.09
N ALA A 164 15.09 4.70 -0.39
CA ALA A 164 15.95 4.75 0.79
C ALA A 164 15.43 3.87 1.93
N ASP A 165 14.11 3.86 2.17
CA ASP A 165 13.47 2.97 3.15
C ASP A 165 13.76 1.50 2.80
N GLN A 166 13.65 1.11 1.52
CA GLN A 166 13.95 -0.26 1.12
C GLN A 166 15.45 -0.60 1.23
N TYR A 167 16.36 0.30 0.86
CA TYR A 167 17.79 0.07 1.05
C TYR A 167 18.14 -0.15 2.52
N SER A 168 17.57 0.64 3.43
CA SER A 168 17.75 0.44 4.87
C SER A 168 17.23 -0.93 5.32
N ASN A 169 16.03 -1.33 4.87
CA ASN A 169 15.45 -2.64 5.19
C ASN A 169 16.31 -3.80 4.67
N ILE A 170 16.90 -3.67 3.48
CA ILE A 170 17.80 -4.67 2.90
C ILE A 170 19.12 -4.73 3.69
N GLY A 171 19.67 -3.58 4.09
CA GLY A 171 20.82 -3.51 4.98
C GLY A 171 20.58 -4.28 6.27
N TYR A 172 19.39 -4.15 6.86
CA TYR A 172 19.01 -4.92 8.05
C TYR A 172 18.98 -6.44 7.78
N ILE A 173 18.47 -6.89 6.62
CA ILE A 173 18.52 -8.31 6.24
C ILE A 173 19.97 -8.80 6.15
N CYS A 174 20.88 -8.01 5.55
CA CYS A 174 22.30 -8.35 5.46
C CYS A 174 22.93 -8.50 6.86
N VAL A 175 22.61 -7.61 7.81
CA VAL A 175 23.05 -7.75 9.21
C VAL A 175 22.58 -9.07 9.83
N GLN A 176 21.32 -9.44 9.63
CA GLN A 176 20.77 -10.71 10.15
C GLN A 176 21.43 -11.95 9.54
N LYS A 177 22.03 -11.81 8.36
CA LYS A 177 22.79 -12.86 7.68
C LYS A 177 24.29 -12.79 7.93
N GLU A 178 24.74 -11.91 8.81
CA GLU A 178 26.16 -11.65 9.11
C GLU A 178 26.99 -11.20 7.90
N ASP A 179 26.32 -10.66 6.87
CA ASP A 179 26.94 -10.04 5.69
C ASP A 179 27.11 -8.53 5.93
N PHE A 180 28.07 -8.19 6.79
CA PHE A 180 28.25 -6.81 7.27
C PHE A 180 28.77 -5.86 6.18
N ASP A 181 29.57 -6.35 5.25
CA ASP A 181 30.06 -5.56 4.11
C ASP A 181 28.88 -5.11 3.23
N SER A 182 28.00 -6.04 2.82
CA SER A 182 26.80 -5.68 2.07
C SER A 182 25.86 -4.80 2.88
N ALA A 183 25.72 -5.05 4.19
CA ALA A 183 24.89 -4.22 5.05
C ALA A 183 25.34 -2.75 5.05
N LEU A 184 26.65 -2.51 5.19
CA LEU A 184 27.25 -1.18 5.11
C LEU A 184 26.94 -0.51 3.76
N GLU A 185 27.13 -1.22 2.65
CA GLU A 185 26.81 -0.67 1.31
C GLU A 185 25.36 -0.21 1.20
N TRP A 186 24.42 -1.02 1.68
CA TRP A 186 22.99 -0.69 1.64
C TRP A 186 22.63 0.48 2.56
N PHE A 187 23.18 0.52 3.77
CA PHE A 187 22.95 1.64 4.68
C PHE A 187 23.54 2.95 4.14
N TYR A 188 24.71 2.92 3.50
CA TYR A 188 25.29 4.11 2.85
C TYR A 188 24.40 4.60 1.70
N LYS A 189 23.88 3.70 0.85
CA LYS A 189 22.93 4.07 -0.22
C LYS A 189 21.67 4.74 0.34
N ALA A 190 21.13 4.23 1.45
CA ALA A 190 19.99 4.85 2.12
C ALA A 190 20.35 6.22 2.70
N LYS A 191 21.50 6.32 3.38
CA LYS A 191 21.99 7.55 4.02
C LYS A 191 22.10 8.70 3.04
N VAL A 192 22.75 8.48 1.89
CA VAL A 192 22.93 9.51 0.85
C VAL A 192 21.58 10.10 0.43
N ILE A 193 20.59 9.26 0.15
CA ILE A 193 19.26 9.73 -0.26
C ILE A 193 18.58 10.50 0.89
N TYR A 194 18.65 10.02 2.13
CA TYR A 194 18.06 10.74 3.25
C TYR A 194 18.70 12.11 3.48
N GLU A 195 20.02 12.23 3.34
CA GLU A 195 20.73 13.51 3.44
C GLU A 195 20.34 14.46 2.31
N GLU A 196 20.30 13.98 1.07
CA GLU A 196 19.85 14.77 -0.10
C GLU A 196 18.42 15.30 0.06
N LEU A 197 17.56 14.56 0.75
CA LEU A 197 16.16 14.92 1.02
C LEU A 197 15.96 15.69 2.34
N ASN A 198 17.03 16.01 3.07
CA ASN A 198 16.99 16.64 4.41
C ASN A 198 16.15 15.85 5.44
N MET A 199 16.17 14.52 5.36
CA MET A 199 15.49 13.61 6.29
C MET A 199 16.42 13.21 7.44
N GLU A 200 16.85 14.19 8.24
CA GLU A 200 17.92 14.06 9.24
C GLU A 200 17.68 12.92 10.25
N GLU A 201 16.45 12.72 10.71
CA GLU A 201 16.11 11.63 11.64
C GLU A 201 16.42 10.26 11.01
N ARG A 202 15.98 10.04 9.77
CA ARG A 202 16.22 8.78 9.05
C ARG A 202 17.70 8.58 8.72
N ALA A 203 18.40 9.66 8.33
CA ALA A 203 19.84 9.65 8.10
C ALA A 203 20.61 9.24 9.38
N GLY A 204 20.23 9.80 10.53
CA GLY A 204 20.82 9.46 11.83
C GLY A 204 20.60 8.00 12.24
N LEU A 205 19.44 7.41 11.93
CA LEU A 205 19.17 6.00 12.20
C LEU A 205 20.10 5.07 11.40
N VAL A 206 20.28 5.31 10.10
CA VAL A 206 21.19 4.50 9.29
C VAL A 206 22.65 4.76 9.63
N GLU A 207 23.02 5.99 10.01
CA GLU A 207 24.37 6.32 10.47
C GLU A 207 24.73 5.60 11.77
N LYS A 208 23.77 5.46 12.70
CA LYS A 208 23.96 4.63 13.89
C LYS A 208 24.28 3.19 13.53
N ASN A 209 23.55 2.60 12.58
CA ASN A 209 23.81 1.23 12.11
C ASN A 209 25.20 1.10 11.48
N ILE A 210 25.58 2.06 10.62
CA ILE A 210 26.92 2.11 10.00
C ILE A 210 28.02 2.16 11.06
N SER A 211 27.87 3.03 12.06
CA SER A 211 28.85 3.21 13.13
C SER A 211 29.02 1.93 13.97
N ILE A 212 27.91 1.25 14.29
CA ILE A 212 27.94 -0.02 15.03
C ILE A 212 28.74 -1.07 14.24
N LEU A 213 28.40 -1.27 12.97
CA LEU A 213 29.04 -2.28 12.11
C LEU A 213 30.53 -1.99 11.87
N SER A 214 30.87 -0.72 11.62
CA SER A 214 32.26 -0.29 11.38
C SER A 214 33.15 -0.43 12.62
N ASN A 215 32.56 -0.44 13.82
CA ASN A 215 33.29 -0.63 15.07
C ASN A 215 33.36 -2.11 15.49
N SER A 216 32.36 -2.94 15.17
CA SER A 216 32.42 -4.39 15.43
C SER A 216 33.53 -5.06 14.63
N ASP A 217 33.75 -4.64 13.37
CA ASP A 217 34.83 -5.18 12.53
C ASP A 217 36.24 -4.88 13.06
N LYS A 218 36.39 -3.80 13.86
CA LYS A 218 37.66 -3.48 14.53
C LYS A 218 37.91 -4.35 15.75
N LEU A 219 36.84 -4.81 16.43
CA LEU A 219 36.96 -5.68 17.60
C LEU A 219 37.20 -7.15 17.22
N ALA A 220 36.70 -7.60 16.07
CA ALA A 220 36.94 -8.97 15.58
C ALA A 220 38.35 -9.20 15.00
N LYS A 221 39.15 -8.13 14.81
CA LYS A 221 40.51 -8.17 14.23
C LYS A 221 41.62 -7.95 15.27
N LEU A 222 41.29 -7.87 16.56
CA LEU A 222 42.24 -7.81 17.69
C LEU A 222 42.28 -9.15 18.42
#